data_AF-A0A8T5M8I4-F1
#
_entry.id   AF-A0A8T5M8I4-F1
#
_cell.length_a   1.000
_cell.length_b   1.000
_cell.length_c   1.000
_cell.angle_alpha   90.00
_cell.angle_beta   90.00
_cell.angle_gamma   90.00
#
_symmetry.space_group_name_H-M   'P 1'
#
loop_
_entity.id
_entity.type
_entity.pdbx_description
1 polymer ?
#
loop_
_entity_poly.entity_id
_entity_poly.type
_entity_poly.pdbx_seq_one_letter_code
_entity_poly.pdbx_strand_id
1 'polypeptide(L)'
;HMNFYLRNATALQQIIYFQTSDSQGNTVCEAIKSGILPIDTWYHVAATINSTDCLIYVNGIKEANNTVSQSSYSFDVTKIGSNGQGNTVSLMDGFIDEVLIFNRSLTAAEILSLYNASANQYEHNFTSLTDGSHTFTGHSCDKAGNCNQTPQQTLAIDATPPAIAFAAGTENNGEISDTGNVYINIALTNADDMNSLVFNLFDSSSTLVNSTKFTAETAMNFTNLAEDTYTYSATVNDTAGNSASTSDRTLKLISSCLDLSTCTQGSSCTINNNCSLHSGLCTNNLCEFSSLTINAIVYTLYDSNKNGRNLSINITTNTTRSRLTFLSNGEINFAGKNATTIGSGSSGGHGGTLNISVPDLFNTTNADLIGIGGYSTASSITGGTGGTLQINFHGLIRNFTLGTSSPNLGGGGSASSLYGTPGRLIYDKDLDTCPRDADVSGDGRIDFLRDVLSILASYNDVTEELDFDENYDINCDGKINVVELARVGFEYETR
;
A
#
# COMPACT_ATOMS: atom_id res chain seq x y z
N HIS A 1 -54.89 0.65 34.56
CA HIS A 1 -54.03 1.50 33.70
C HIS A 1 -54.89 2.06 32.57
N MET A 2 -54.69 3.32 32.19
CA MET A 2 -55.41 3.95 31.06
C MET A 2 -54.43 4.46 30.03
N ASN A 3 -54.82 4.42 28.76
CA ASN A 3 -54.03 4.87 27.63
C ASN A 3 -54.98 5.50 26.60
N PHE A 4 -54.73 6.72 26.16
CA PHE A 4 -55.58 7.41 25.20
C PHE A 4 -54.82 8.53 24.49
N TYR A 5 -55.35 8.95 23.36
CA TYR A 5 -54.90 10.13 22.64
C TYR A 5 -55.72 11.34 23.04
N LEU A 6 -55.10 12.51 23.19
CA LEU A 6 -55.83 13.77 23.41
C LEU A 6 -55.29 14.91 22.52
N ARG A 7 -56.16 15.83 22.13
CA ARG A 7 -55.83 17.08 21.42
C ARG A 7 -56.64 18.23 22.02
N ASN A 8 -55.97 19.27 22.53
CA ASN A 8 -56.63 20.40 23.21
C ASN A 8 -56.75 21.64 22.31
N ALA A 9 -57.83 22.41 22.46
CA ALA A 9 -58.20 23.50 21.57
C ALA A 9 -57.84 24.93 22.05
N THR A 10 -57.75 25.26 23.35
CA THR A 10 -57.79 26.70 23.75
C THR A 10 -56.94 27.21 24.94
N ALA A 11 -56.26 26.40 25.77
CA ALA A 11 -55.56 26.91 26.96
C ALA A 11 -54.01 26.88 26.88
N LEU A 12 -53.32 27.97 27.27
CA LEU A 12 -51.86 28.16 27.16
C LEU A 12 -50.99 27.50 28.26
N GLN A 13 -51.60 26.98 29.34
CA GLN A 13 -50.90 26.25 30.39
C GLN A 13 -51.78 25.09 30.81
N GLN A 14 -51.28 23.86 30.65
CA GLN A 14 -52.09 22.66 30.81
C GLN A 14 -51.42 21.64 31.70
N ILE A 15 -52.24 20.91 32.42
CA ILE A 15 -51.82 19.90 33.39
C ILE A 15 -52.44 18.59 32.93
N ILE A 16 -51.61 17.57 32.69
CA ILE A 16 -52.13 16.20 32.60
C ILE A 16 -52.25 15.68 34.02
N TYR A 17 -53.46 15.27 34.35
CA TYR A 17 -53.85 14.92 35.71
C TYR A 17 -54.30 13.47 35.76
N PHE A 18 -53.71 12.69 36.66
CA PHE A 18 -54.14 11.33 36.94
C PHE A 18 -54.32 11.16 38.44
N GLN A 19 -55.56 10.86 38.86
CA GLN A 19 -55.92 10.68 40.25
C GLN A 19 -56.69 9.38 40.44
N THR A 20 -56.41 8.70 41.55
CA THR A 20 -57.23 7.60 42.06
C THR A 20 -57.70 7.93 43.48
N SER A 21 -58.89 7.47 43.85
CA SER A 21 -59.50 7.70 45.16
C SER A 21 -60.03 6.40 45.77
N ASP A 22 -60.22 6.38 47.08
CA ASP A 22 -60.85 5.28 47.80
C ASP A 22 -62.39 5.37 47.75
N SER A 23 -63.09 4.39 48.36
CA SER A 23 -64.56 4.35 48.41
C SER A 23 -65.19 5.47 49.24
N GLN A 24 -64.39 6.25 49.98
CA GLN A 24 -64.83 7.40 50.76
C GLN A 24 -64.52 8.73 50.04
N GLY A 25 -63.89 8.68 48.86
CA GLY A 25 -63.51 9.83 48.06
C GLY A 25 -62.15 10.44 48.43
N ASN A 26 -61.37 9.81 49.30
CA ASN A 26 -60.03 10.30 49.64
C ASN A 26 -59.06 9.99 48.50
N THR A 27 -58.20 10.94 48.14
CA THR A 27 -57.15 10.74 47.13
C THR A 27 -56.12 9.70 47.59
N VAL A 28 -55.94 8.65 46.79
CA VAL A 28 -54.99 7.56 47.06
C VAL A 28 -53.67 7.80 46.34
N CYS A 29 -53.72 8.26 45.09
CA CYS A 29 -52.55 8.69 44.33
C CYS A 29 -52.93 9.83 43.38
N GLU A 30 -52.03 10.79 43.24
CA GLU A 30 -52.20 11.96 42.36
C GLU A 30 -50.88 12.23 41.63
N ALA A 31 -50.81 11.88 40.35
CA ALA A 31 -49.70 12.26 39.49
C ALA A 31 -50.10 13.46 38.63
N ILE A 32 -49.21 14.44 38.57
CA ILE A 32 -49.46 15.70 37.86
C ILE A 32 -48.27 15.97 36.93
N LYS A 33 -48.50 15.92 35.62
CA LYS A 33 -47.55 16.47 34.66
C LYS A 33 -47.89 17.94 34.41
N SER A 34 -47.07 18.82 34.96
CA SER A 34 -47.10 20.26 34.70
C SER A 34 -46.14 20.63 33.58
N GLY A 35 -46.54 21.53 32.69
CA GLY A 35 -45.70 22.01 31.59
C GLY A 35 -46.51 22.58 30.44
N ILE A 36 -45.86 23.28 29.50
CA ILE A 36 -46.54 23.76 28.30
C ILE A 36 -46.65 22.58 27.33
N LEU A 37 -47.89 22.17 27.02
CA LEU A 37 -48.20 21.31 25.89
C LEU A 37 -48.74 22.19 24.76
N PRO A 38 -48.05 22.26 23.61
CA PRO A 38 -48.58 22.92 22.43
C PRO A 38 -50.05 22.56 22.15
N ILE A 39 -50.86 23.59 21.95
CA ILE A 39 -52.26 23.41 21.53
C ILE A 39 -52.31 22.79 20.13
N ASP A 40 -53.45 22.23 19.79
CA ASP A 40 -53.71 21.64 18.47
C ASP A 40 -52.84 20.44 18.08
N THR A 41 -52.13 19.85 19.03
CA THR A 41 -51.26 18.69 18.83
C THR A 41 -51.86 17.46 19.50
N TRP A 42 -51.84 16.32 18.81
CA TRP A 42 -52.20 15.03 19.41
C TRP A 42 -51.08 14.54 20.32
N TYR A 43 -51.43 14.18 21.56
CA TYR A 43 -50.54 13.54 22.51
C TYR A 43 -51.04 12.15 22.84
N HIS A 44 -50.11 11.20 22.83
CA HIS A 44 -50.33 9.90 23.46
C HIS A 44 -50.14 10.05 24.96
N VAL A 45 -51.17 9.73 25.75
CA VAL A 45 -51.12 9.83 27.22
C VAL A 45 -51.43 8.47 27.83
N ALA A 46 -50.55 8.01 28.71
CA ALA A 46 -50.76 6.78 29.46
C ALA A 46 -50.55 6.98 30.96
N ALA A 47 -51.41 6.39 31.78
CA ALA A 47 -51.38 6.50 33.24
C ALA A 47 -51.38 5.13 33.91
N THR A 48 -50.29 4.76 34.58
CA THR A 48 -50.15 3.50 35.33
C THR A 48 -50.39 3.71 36.82
N ILE A 49 -50.86 2.67 37.49
CA ILE A 49 -50.88 2.56 38.94
C ILE A 49 -50.54 1.12 39.33
N ASN A 50 -49.67 0.95 40.30
CA ASN A 50 -49.37 -0.33 40.93
C ASN A 50 -49.50 -0.21 42.46
N SER A 51 -48.95 -1.14 43.24
CA SER A 51 -49.03 -1.09 44.71
C SER A 51 -48.22 0.03 45.36
N THR A 52 -47.31 0.66 44.61
CA THR A 52 -46.28 1.57 45.10
C THR A 52 -46.35 2.94 44.44
N ASP A 53 -46.57 2.99 43.13
CA ASP A 53 -46.47 4.21 42.32
C ASP A 53 -47.68 4.40 41.41
N CYS A 54 -48.03 5.66 41.14
CA CYS A 54 -48.78 6.06 39.96
C CYS A 54 -47.93 6.95 39.05
N LEU A 55 -47.97 6.68 37.74
CA LEU A 55 -47.10 7.33 36.75
C LEU A 55 -47.92 7.88 35.58
N ILE A 56 -47.44 8.98 34.99
CA ILE A 56 -47.93 9.52 33.71
C ILE A 56 -46.83 9.42 32.68
N TYR A 57 -47.21 9.02 31.48
CA TYR A 57 -46.37 9.00 30.28
C TYR A 57 -46.99 9.88 29.21
N VAL A 58 -46.16 10.62 28.47
CA VAL A 58 -46.55 11.39 27.28
C VAL A 58 -45.66 10.96 26.12
N ASN A 59 -46.26 10.59 24.99
CA ASN A 59 -45.54 10.13 23.78
C ASN A 59 -44.55 9.00 24.08
N GLY A 60 -44.96 8.02 24.90
CA GLY A 60 -44.14 6.88 25.32
C GLY A 60 -43.10 7.17 26.42
N ILE A 61 -42.88 8.43 26.81
CA ILE A 61 -41.87 8.83 27.79
C ILE A 61 -42.52 9.08 29.16
N LYS A 62 -41.89 8.63 30.26
CA LYS A 62 -42.39 8.89 31.62
C LYS A 62 -42.17 10.35 32.00
N GLU A 63 -43.25 11.04 32.35
CA GLU A 63 -43.27 12.50 32.55
C GLU A 63 -43.64 12.94 33.97
N ALA A 64 -44.35 12.09 34.73
CA ALA A 64 -44.62 12.34 36.14
C ALA A 64 -44.74 11.04 36.93
N ASN A 65 -44.46 11.11 38.23
CA ASN A 65 -44.70 10.03 39.19
C ASN A 65 -45.25 10.59 40.51
N ASN A 66 -45.94 9.75 41.26
CA ASN A 66 -46.19 9.95 42.67
C ASN A 66 -46.32 8.58 43.36
N THR A 67 -46.18 8.56 44.68
CA THR A 67 -46.33 7.35 45.48
C THR A 67 -47.78 7.14 45.88
N VAL A 68 -48.19 5.88 45.92
CA VAL A 68 -49.49 5.47 46.41
C VAL A 68 -49.49 5.54 47.94
N SER A 69 -50.47 6.25 48.52
CA SER A 69 -50.56 6.44 49.97
C SER A 69 -51.23 5.28 50.74
N GLN A 70 -52.00 4.41 50.08
CA GLN A 70 -52.70 3.27 50.69
C GLN A 70 -52.93 2.11 49.68
N SER A 71 -53.01 0.87 50.16
CA SER A 71 -53.06 -0.35 49.33
C SER A 71 -54.47 -0.83 48.92
N SER A 72 -55.54 -0.15 49.34
CA SER A 72 -56.93 -0.54 49.05
C SER A 72 -57.61 0.46 48.12
N TYR A 73 -58.14 -0.02 46.99
CA TYR A 73 -58.78 0.79 45.96
C TYR A 73 -60.20 0.31 45.70
N SER A 74 -61.13 1.24 45.48
CA SER A 74 -62.46 0.95 44.97
C SER A 74 -62.73 1.88 43.79
N PHE A 75 -62.87 1.33 42.59
CA PHE A 75 -63.20 2.09 41.40
C PHE A 75 -64.71 2.22 41.31
N ASP A 76 -65.27 3.34 41.77
CA ASP A 76 -66.71 3.57 41.68
C ASP A 76 -67.08 4.17 40.31
N VAL A 77 -66.40 5.25 39.90
CA VAL A 77 -66.60 5.90 38.58
C VAL A 77 -65.26 6.36 38.00
N THR A 78 -64.91 5.86 36.81
CA THR A 78 -63.75 6.37 36.03
C THR A 78 -64.19 7.56 35.18
N LYS A 79 -63.56 8.72 35.39
CA LYS A 79 -63.79 9.91 34.58
C LYS A 79 -62.60 10.17 33.67
N ILE A 80 -62.87 10.51 32.42
CA ILE A 80 -61.87 10.88 31.41
C ILE A 80 -62.24 12.26 30.89
N GLY A 81 -61.28 13.19 30.84
CA GLY A 81 -61.52 14.56 30.39
C GLY A 81 -62.19 15.48 31.43
N SER A 82 -62.14 15.14 32.73
CA SER A 82 -62.64 16.01 33.81
C SER A 82 -61.86 15.81 35.12
N ASN A 83 -61.70 16.86 35.95
CA ASN A 83 -60.90 16.79 37.19
C ASN A 83 -61.61 17.21 38.50
N GLY A 84 -62.93 16.98 38.65
CA GLY A 84 -63.67 17.38 39.87
C GLY A 84 -64.79 16.43 40.34
N GLN A 85 -65.20 16.60 41.60
CA GLN A 85 -66.38 15.99 42.23
C GLN A 85 -67.37 17.10 42.65
N GLY A 86 -68.68 16.93 42.39
CA GLY A 86 -69.71 17.91 42.76
C GLY A 86 -69.87 19.07 41.77
N ASN A 87 -70.12 20.29 42.28
CA ASN A 87 -70.50 21.48 41.48
C ASN A 87 -69.31 22.26 40.88
N THR A 88 -68.07 21.82 41.10
CA THR A 88 -66.84 22.41 40.54
C THR A 88 -66.16 21.35 39.67
N VAL A 89 -66.59 21.25 38.41
CA VAL A 89 -66.02 20.33 37.42
C VAL A 89 -65.33 21.16 36.35
N SER A 90 -64.00 21.02 36.20
CA SER A 90 -63.31 21.49 35.00
C SER A 90 -63.35 20.36 33.97
N LEU A 91 -63.87 20.67 32.79
CA LEU A 91 -63.89 19.77 31.65
C LEU A 91 -62.70 20.08 30.74
N MET A 92 -62.14 19.05 30.12
CA MET A 92 -61.14 19.20 29.08
C MET A 92 -61.82 19.75 27.82
N ASP A 93 -61.29 20.86 27.29
CA ASP A 93 -61.69 21.40 25.99
C ASP A 93 -60.82 20.81 24.88
N GLY A 94 -61.25 19.69 24.31
CA GLY A 94 -60.49 18.98 23.29
C GLY A 94 -61.08 17.66 22.85
N PHE A 95 -60.33 16.93 22.04
CA PHE A 95 -60.67 15.63 21.52
C PHE A 95 -59.92 14.54 22.28
N ILE A 96 -60.58 13.39 22.45
CA ILE A 96 -59.99 12.17 23.00
C ILE A 96 -60.27 11.03 22.02
N ASP A 97 -59.27 10.20 21.75
CA ASP A 97 -59.41 9.03 20.87
C ASP A 97 -58.65 7.81 21.40
N GLU A 98 -59.02 6.63 20.92
CA GLU A 98 -58.37 5.33 21.17
C GLU A 98 -58.13 5.05 22.67
N VAL A 99 -59.20 5.20 23.47
CA VAL A 99 -59.17 4.93 24.92
C VAL A 99 -59.09 3.44 25.21
N LEU A 100 -58.01 3.02 25.87
CA LEU A 100 -57.74 1.67 26.32
C LEU A 100 -57.60 1.64 27.85
N ILE A 101 -58.23 0.65 28.49
CA ILE A 101 -58.12 0.41 29.93
C ILE A 101 -57.66 -1.03 30.17
N PHE A 102 -56.58 -1.19 30.94
CA PHE A 102 -55.99 -2.48 31.26
C PHE A 102 -56.16 -2.81 32.74
N ASN A 103 -56.45 -4.09 33.03
CA ASN A 103 -56.54 -4.66 34.38
C ASN A 103 -55.18 -4.97 35.02
N ARG A 104 -54.07 -4.56 34.37
CA ARG A 104 -52.71 -4.64 34.89
C ARG A 104 -51.97 -3.33 34.67
N SER A 105 -50.88 -3.12 35.40
CA SER A 105 -49.94 -2.05 35.09
C SER A 105 -49.11 -2.45 33.87
N LEU A 106 -49.09 -1.59 32.85
CA LEU A 106 -48.16 -1.74 31.73
C LEU A 106 -46.76 -1.26 32.13
N THR A 107 -45.74 -1.83 31.50
CA THR A 107 -44.35 -1.41 31.61
C THR A 107 -44.06 -0.24 30.68
N ALA A 108 -42.95 0.48 30.91
CA ALA A 108 -42.53 1.57 30.02
C ALA A 108 -42.31 1.11 28.57
N ALA A 109 -41.75 -0.10 28.36
CA ALA A 109 -41.54 -0.66 27.03
C ALA A 109 -42.85 -0.98 26.30
N GLU A 110 -43.86 -1.48 27.02
CA GLU A 110 -45.20 -1.73 26.44
C GLU A 110 -45.91 -0.44 26.08
N ILE A 111 -45.80 0.61 26.91
CA ILE A 111 -46.36 1.94 26.63
C ILE A 111 -45.69 2.56 25.40
N LEU A 112 -44.36 2.49 25.31
CA LEU A 112 -43.61 2.94 24.13
C LEU A 112 -43.99 2.15 22.87
N SER A 113 -44.23 0.85 23.00
CA SER A 113 -44.68 0.01 21.88
C SER A 113 -46.08 0.42 21.40
N LEU A 114 -47.00 0.72 22.33
CA LEU A 114 -48.35 1.21 21.98
C LEU A 114 -48.28 2.57 21.28
N TYR A 115 -47.45 3.49 21.77
CA TYR A 115 -47.20 4.79 21.11
C TYR A 115 -46.68 4.58 19.69
N ASN A 116 -45.62 3.79 19.51
CA ASN A 116 -45.03 3.54 18.19
C ASN A 116 -46.01 2.85 17.23
N ALA A 117 -46.82 1.91 17.71
CA ALA A 117 -47.81 1.20 16.91
C ALA A 117 -48.91 2.11 16.33
N SER A 118 -49.17 3.24 16.98
CA SER A 118 -50.20 4.19 16.56
C SER A 118 -49.63 5.46 15.91
N ALA A 119 -48.42 5.88 16.29
CA ALA A 119 -47.71 7.00 15.66
C ALA A 119 -47.16 6.65 14.26
N ASN A 120 -46.85 5.38 13.99
CA ASN A 120 -46.22 4.90 12.76
C ASN A 120 -47.02 3.75 12.11
N GLN A 121 -48.36 3.84 12.16
CA GLN A 121 -49.27 2.73 11.82
C GLN A 121 -49.08 2.15 10.40
N TYR A 122 -48.53 2.94 9.47
CA TYR A 122 -48.40 2.54 8.06
C TYR A 122 -46.97 2.59 7.51
N GLU A 123 -46.00 3.12 8.27
CA GLU A 123 -44.63 3.32 7.79
C GLU A 123 -43.63 3.05 8.91
N HIS A 124 -42.72 2.11 8.69
CA HIS A 124 -41.59 1.89 9.57
C HIS A 124 -40.31 1.75 8.75
N ASN A 125 -39.29 2.51 9.09
CA ASN A 125 -37.99 2.47 8.43
C ASN A 125 -37.00 1.67 9.30
N PHE A 126 -36.60 0.50 8.82
CA PHE A 126 -35.55 -0.30 9.45
C PHE A 126 -34.19 0.22 8.99
N THR A 127 -33.39 0.73 9.91
CA THR A 127 -32.02 1.21 9.64
C THR A 127 -30.99 0.26 10.23
N SER A 128 -29.77 0.30 9.71
CA SER A 128 -28.62 -0.48 10.23
C SER A 128 -28.86 -2.00 10.22
N LEU A 129 -29.57 -2.47 9.19
CA LEU A 129 -29.70 -3.90 8.94
C LEU A 129 -28.31 -4.46 8.62
N THR A 130 -27.98 -5.59 9.22
CA THR A 130 -26.77 -6.34 8.91
C THR A 130 -26.90 -7.01 7.56
N ASP A 131 -25.78 -7.43 6.96
CA ASP A 131 -25.82 -8.20 5.73
C ASP A 131 -26.62 -9.49 5.89
N GLY A 132 -27.24 -9.90 4.79
CA GLY A 132 -28.02 -11.12 4.70
C GLY A 132 -29.46 -10.88 4.27
N SER A 133 -30.20 -11.98 4.30
CA SER A 133 -31.60 -12.02 3.87
C SER A 133 -32.52 -11.63 5.02
N HIS A 134 -33.24 -10.52 4.83
CA HIS A 134 -34.28 -10.04 5.74
C HIS A 134 -35.64 -10.33 5.13
N THR A 135 -36.56 -10.80 5.96
CA THR A 135 -37.95 -10.99 5.52
C THR A 135 -38.87 -10.06 6.30
N PHE A 136 -39.89 -9.55 5.63
CA PHE A 136 -40.88 -8.68 6.26
C PHE A 136 -42.30 -9.02 5.81
N THR A 137 -43.25 -8.82 6.73
CA THR A 137 -44.69 -8.94 6.52
C THR A 137 -45.38 -7.74 7.18
N GLY A 138 -46.42 -7.21 6.53
CA GLY A 138 -47.32 -6.23 7.12
C GLY A 138 -48.55 -6.93 7.68
N HIS A 139 -48.97 -6.59 8.90
CA HIS A 139 -50.20 -7.12 9.52
C HIS A 139 -51.18 -5.97 9.79
N SER A 140 -52.47 -6.22 9.58
CA SER A 140 -53.54 -5.28 9.93
C SER A 140 -54.69 -6.03 10.60
N CYS A 141 -55.19 -5.52 11.72
CA CYS A 141 -56.36 -6.06 12.40
C CYS A 141 -57.45 -5.00 12.49
N ASP A 142 -58.72 -5.39 12.29
CA ASP A 142 -59.85 -4.52 12.57
C ASP A 142 -60.17 -4.44 14.07
N LYS A 143 -61.09 -3.54 14.47
CA LYS A 143 -61.52 -3.37 15.87
C LYS A 143 -62.25 -4.60 16.45
N ALA A 144 -62.68 -5.53 15.61
CA ALA A 144 -63.29 -6.80 16.02
C ALA A 144 -62.24 -7.91 16.21
N GLY A 145 -60.96 -7.62 15.97
CA GLY A 145 -59.86 -8.57 16.12
C GLY A 145 -59.64 -9.46 14.89
N ASN A 146 -60.29 -9.19 13.75
CA ASN A 146 -60.02 -9.90 12.51
C ASN A 146 -58.75 -9.35 11.87
N CYS A 147 -57.73 -10.21 11.74
CA CYS A 147 -56.43 -9.83 11.20
C CYS A 147 -56.21 -10.36 9.78
N ASN A 148 -55.48 -9.61 8.98
CA ASN A 148 -54.93 -10.05 7.69
C ASN A 148 -53.46 -9.65 7.59
N GLN A 149 -52.73 -10.26 6.65
CA GLN A 149 -51.32 -9.98 6.42
C GLN A 149 -50.97 -9.91 4.93
N THR A 150 -49.91 -9.18 4.60
CA THR A 150 -49.31 -9.24 3.27
C THR A 150 -48.59 -10.58 3.07
N PRO A 151 -48.32 -11.00 1.82
CA PRO A 151 -47.32 -12.04 1.57
C PRO A 151 -45.97 -11.65 2.18
N GLN A 152 -45.20 -12.65 2.62
CA GLN A 152 -43.82 -12.45 3.05
C GLN A 152 -42.98 -11.97 1.87
N GLN A 153 -42.25 -10.89 2.08
CA GLN A 153 -41.27 -10.37 1.13
C GLN A 153 -39.87 -10.61 1.69
N THR A 154 -38.91 -10.79 0.79
CA THR A 154 -37.50 -11.00 1.14
C THR A 154 -36.65 -9.93 0.50
N LEU A 155 -35.74 -9.35 1.26
CA LEU A 155 -34.77 -8.34 0.85
C LEU A 155 -33.38 -8.82 1.25
N ALA A 156 -32.46 -8.91 0.30
CA ALA A 156 -31.05 -9.11 0.60
C ALA A 156 -30.39 -7.75 0.82
N ILE A 157 -29.72 -7.59 1.96
CA ILE A 157 -28.84 -6.47 2.25
C ILE A 157 -27.41 -6.96 2.11
N ASP A 158 -26.61 -6.20 1.39
CA ASP A 158 -25.18 -6.42 1.27
C ASP A 158 -24.46 -5.07 1.23
N ALA A 159 -23.75 -4.76 2.30
CA ALA A 159 -22.94 -3.58 2.46
C ALA A 159 -21.44 -3.91 2.60
N THR A 160 -21.04 -5.19 2.47
CA THR A 160 -19.65 -5.60 2.66
C THR A 160 -18.92 -5.60 1.32
N PRO A 161 -17.93 -4.71 1.10
CA PRO A 161 -17.16 -4.73 -0.14
C PRO A 161 -16.27 -5.98 -0.20
N PRO A 162 -16.00 -6.51 -1.42
CA PRO A 162 -14.97 -7.51 -1.61
C PRO A 162 -13.61 -6.97 -1.19
N ALA A 163 -12.74 -7.86 -0.69
CA ALA A 163 -11.37 -7.50 -0.37
C ALA A 163 -10.44 -7.85 -1.55
N ILE A 164 -9.55 -6.91 -1.88
CA ILE A 164 -8.66 -6.99 -3.05
C ILE A 164 -7.21 -6.67 -2.67
N ALA A 165 -6.27 -7.45 -3.20
CA ALA A 165 -4.84 -7.22 -3.06
C ALA A 165 -4.07 -7.69 -4.30
N PHE A 166 -2.87 -7.15 -4.52
CA PHE A 166 -1.97 -7.71 -5.53
C PHE A 166 -1.50 -9.11 -5.11
N ALA A 167 -1.56 -10.05 -6.04
CA ALA A 167 -1.11 -11.43 -5.87
C ALA A 167 0.29 -11.66 -6.44
N ALA A 168 0.84 -12.84 -6.16
CA ALA A 168 2.13 -13.30 -6.68
C ALA A 168 2.20 -13.19 -8.21
N GLY A 169 3.37 -12.80 -8.71
CA GLY A 169 3.64 -12.54 -10.12
C GLY A 169 3.51 -11.06 -10.50
N THR A 170 2.73 -10.26 -9.78
CA THR A 170 2.69 -8.81 -9.98
C THR A 170 3.97 -8.16 -9.48
N GLU A 171 4.54 -7.26 -10.26
CA GLU A 171 5.68 -6.47 -9.84
C GLU A 171 5.34 -5.52 -8.68
N ASN A 172 6.36 -4.98 -8.04
CA ASN A 172 6.17 -4.11 -6.88
C ASN A 172 6.18 -2.66 -7.27
N ASN A 173 5.78 -1.82 -6.32
CA ASN A 173 5.82 -0.39 -6.53
C ASN A 173 7.26 0.09 -6.72
N GLY A 174 7.53 0.78 -7.83
CA GLY A 174 8.82 1.37 -8.14
C GLY A 174 9.84 0.39 -8.72
N GLU A 175 9.41 -0.81 -9.13
CA GLU A 175 10.30 -1.77 -9.76
C GLU A 175 10.69 -1.35 -11.19
N ILE A 176 11.71 -2.02 -11.73
CA ILE A 176 12.23 -1.82 -13.09
C ILE A 176 12.16 -3.16 -13.83
N SER A 177 11.76 -3.14 -15.11
CA SER A 177 11.67 -4.33 -15.96
C SER A 177 12.05 -4.02 -17.41
N ASP A 178 12.54 -5.01 -18.14
CA ASP A 178 12.82 -4.96 -19.57
C ASP A 178 11.91 -5.86 -20.43
N THR A 179 10.82 -6.36 -19.85
CA THR A 179 9.90 -7.28 -20.52
C THR A 179 8.97 -6.63 -21.55
N GLY A 180 8.94 -5.29 -21.62
CA GLY A 180 8.01 -4.55 -22.50
C GLY A 180 6.52 -4.76 -22.16
N ASN A 181 6.23 -5.26 -20.94
CA ASN A 181 4.89 -5.57 -20.48
C ASN A 181 4.67 -5.23 -19.00
N VAL A 182 3.41 -5.01 -18.63
CA VAL A 182 2.96 -4.83 -17.25
C VAL A 182 1.97 -5.95 -16.94
N TYR A 183 2.44 -6.93 -16.17
CA TYR A 183 1.62 -8.04 -15.68
C TYR A 183 1.07 -7.74 -14.28
N ILE A 184 -0.24 -7.90 -14.12
CA ILE A 184 -0.95 -7.66 -12.87
C ILE A 184 -1.78 -8.90 -12.56
N ASN A 185 -1.67 -9.40 -11.33
CA ASN A 185 -2.44 -10.50 -10.80
C ASN A 185 -3.05 -10.08 -9.45
N ILE A 186 -4.29 -10.47 -9.20
CA ILE A 186 -5.08 -10.04 -8.06
C ILE A 186 -5.52 -11.24 -7.23
N ALA A 187 -5.45 -11.08 -5.91
CA ALA A 187 -6.07 -11.97 -4.94
C ALA A 187 -7.34 -11.29 -4.43
N LEU A 188 -8.44 -12.04 -4.45
CA LEU A 188 -9.75 -11.60 -3.97
C LEU A 188 -10.16 -12.50 -2.80
N THR A 189 -10.79 -11.89 -1.79
CA THR A 189 -11.48 -12.62 -0.71
C THR A 189 -12.84 -11.97 -0.47
N ASN A 190 -13.83 -12.76 -0.04
CA ASN A 190 -15.23 -12.31 0.07
C ASN A 190 -15.75 -11.74 -1.27
N ALA A 191 -15.51 -12.46 -2.36
CA ALA A 191 -15.84 -12.02 -3.72
C ALA A 191 -16.69 -13.05 -4.48
N ASP A 192 -17.45 -13.88 -3.76
CA ASP A 192 -18.28 -14.94 -4.34
C ASP A 192 -19.39 -14.37 -5.27
N ASP A 193 -19.72 -13.10 -5.07
CA ASP A 193 -20.71 -12.32 -5.81
C ASP A 193 -20.08 -11.19 -6.63
N MET A 194 -18.81 -11.35 -7.02
CA MET A 194 -18.11 -10.40 -7.88
C MET A 194 -18.89 -10.15 -9.18
N ASN A 195 -19.13 -8.88 -9.49
CA ASN A 195 -19.76 -8.44 -10.73
C ASN A 195 -18.73 -7.97 -11.76
N SER A 196 -17.66 -7.29 -11.31
CA SER A 196 -16.61 -6.84 -12.21
C SER A 196 -15.27 -6.60 -11.52
N LEU A 197 -14.19 -6.90 -12.22
CA LEU A 197 -12.83 -6.51 -11.88
C LEU A 197 -12.27 -5.64 -13.02
N VAL A 198 -11.80 -4.44 -12.72
CA VAL A 198 -11.29 -3.47 -13.70
C VAL A 198 -9.82 -3.21 -13.42
N PHE A 199 -8.98 -3.38 -14.43
CA PHE A 199 -7.56 -3.03 -14.41
C PHE A 199 -7.34 -1.73 -15.14
N ASN A 200 -6.65 -0.78 -14.51
CA ASN A 200 -6.30 0.51 -15.10
C ASN A 200 -4.78 0.63 -15.22
N LEU A 201 -4.32 1.15 -16.35
CA LEU A 201 -2.92 1.45 -16.63
C LEU A 201 -2.80 2.91 -17.07
N PHE A 202 -1.92 3.64 -16.42
CA PHE A 202 -1.60 5.04 -16.71
C PHE A 202 -0.13 5.19 -17.07
N ASP A 203 0.17 6.15 -17.94
CA ASP A 203 1.55 6.53 -18.28
C ASP A 203 2.15 7.48 -17.22
N SER A 204 3.39 7.92 -17.42
CA SER A 204 4.07 8.83 -16.49
C SER A 204 3.44 10.21 -16.40
N SER A 205 2.62 10.59 -17.39
CA SER A 205 1.84 11.83 -17.41
C SER A 205 0.47 11.67 -16.73
N SER A 206 0.21 10.53 -16.08
CA SER A 206 -1.08 10.16 -15.49
C SER A 206 -2.23 10.05 -16.52
N THR A 207 -1.92 9.86 -17.79
CA THR A 207 -2.92 9.63 -18.84
C THR A 207 -3.31 8.17 -18.83
N LEU A 208 -4.61 7.87 -18.91
CA LEU A 208 -5.10 6.49 -19.03
C LEU A 208 -4.66 5.89 -20.36
N VAL A 209 -3.77 4.90 -20.29
CA VAL A 209 -3.28 4.12 -21.45
C VAL A 209 -4.26 3.01 -21.77
N ASN A 210 -4.77 2.31 -20.75
CA ASN A 210 -5.72 1.23 -20.94
C ASN A 210 -6.61 1.04 -19.69
N SER A 211 -7.88 0.70 -19.91
CA SER A 211 -8.78 0.18 -18.88
C SER A 211 -9.47 -1.07 -19.41
N THR A 212 -9.27 -2.20 -18.74
CA THR A 212 -9.84 -3.49 -19.13
C THR A 212 -10.68 -4.06 -18.00
N LYS A 213 -11.89 -4.54 -18.33
CA LYS A 213 -12.85 -5.12 -17.38
C LYS A 213 -13.01 -6.62 -17.61
N PHE A 214 -13.00 -7.37 -16.52
CA PHE A 214 -13.30 -8.80 -16.44
C PHE A 214 -14.43 -9.09 -15.46
N THR A 215 -14.97 -10.30 -15.55
CA THR A 215 -15.99 -10.83 -14.62
C THR A 215 -15.56 -12.15 -13.96
N ALA A 216 -14.37 -12.65 -14.28
CA ALA A 216 -13.85 -13.92 -13.74
C ALA A 216 -12.31 -13.97 -13.71
N GLU A 217 -11.64 -13.42 -14.72
CA GLU A 217 -10.18 -13.38 -14.76
C GLU A 217 -9.62 -12.45 -13.68
N THR A 218 -8.62 -12.93 -12.95
CA THR A 218 -7.95 -12.18 -11.87
C THR A 218 -6.57 -11.65 -12.28
N ALA A 219 -6.17 -11.85 -13.54
CA ALA A 219 -4.89 -11.40 -14.06
C ALA A 219 -5.03 -10.69 -15.41
N MET A 220 -4.15 -9.73 -15.65
CA MET A 220 -4.07 -8.94 -16.87
C MET A 220 -2.61 -8.74 -17.26
N ASN A 221 -2.30 -8.86 -18.55
CA ASN A 221 -0.98 -8.57 -19.09
C ASN A 221 -1.07 -7.51 -20.20
N PHE A 222 -0.63 -6.29 -19.90
CA PHE A 222 -0.51 -5.23 -20.89
C PHE A 222 0.81 -5.40 -21.64
N THR A 223 0.77 -5.63 -22.95
CA THR A 223 1.95 -5.91 -23.78
C THR A 223 2.17 -4.82 -24.83
N ASN A 224 3.31 -4.85 -25.52
CA ASN A 224 3.70 -3.86 -26.53
C ASN A 224 3.72 -2.43 -25.99
N LEU A 225 4.18 -2.28 -24.76
CA LEU A 225 4.33 -0.98 -24.10
C LEU A 225 5.68 -0.37 -24.46
N ALA A 226 5.70 0.94 -24.67
CA ALA A 226 6.94 1.70 -24.86
C ALA A 226 7.67 1.88 -23.53
N GLU A 227 8.93 2.29 -23.58
CA GLU A 227 9.68 2.74 -22.40
C GLU A 227 8.95 3.90 -21.73
N ASP A 228 8.49 3.67 -20.50
CA ASP A 228 7.93 4.70 -19.63
C ASP A 228 7.82 4.16 -18.21
N THR A 229 7.47 5.03 -17.26
CA THR A 229 7.01 4.63 -15.93
C THR A 229 5.49 4.53 -15.95
N TYR A 230 4.97 3.30 -15.83
CA TYR A 230 3.54 3.06 -15.79
C TYR A 230 3.02 2.95 -14.38
N THR A 231 1.88 3.57 -14.11
CA THR A 231 1.11 3.41 -12.86
C THR A 231 -0.07 2.48 -13.12
N TYR A 232 -0.29 1.50 -12.25
CA TYR A 232 -1.38 0.54 -12.41
C TYR A 232 -2.11 0.26 -11.10
N SER A 233 -3.40 -0.03 -11.23
CA SER A 233 -4.30 -0.40 -10.13
C SER A 233 -5.45 -1.27 -10.62
N ALA A 234 -6.11 -1.96 -9.69
CA ALA A 234 -7.29 -2.76 -9.96
C ALA A 234 -8.43 -2.43 -8.99
N THR A 235 -9.66 -2.46 -9.50
CA THR A 235 -10.89 -2.19 -8.74
C THR A 235 -11.88 -3.34 -8.94
N VAL A 236 -12.36 -3.92 -7.84
CA VAL A 236 -13.41 -4.93 -7.83
C VAL A 236 -14.73 -4.31 -7.39
N ASN A 237 -15.83 -4.70 -8.04
CA ASN A 237 -17.19 -4.39 -7.64
C ASN A 237 -18.00 -5.68 -7.53
N ASP A 238 -18.85 -5.78 -6.51
CA ASP A 238 -19.80 -6.87 -6.35
C ASP A 238 -21.16 -6.59 -7.05
N THR A 239 -22.11 -7.50 -6.87
CA THR A 239 -23.45 -7.40 -7.46
C THR A 239 -24.35 -6.36 -6.79
N ALA A 240 -24.07 -6.02 -5.53
CA ALA A 240 -24.77 -4.98 -4.76
C ALA A 240 -24.21 -3.56 -5.03
N GLY A 241 -23.06 -3.47 -5.71
CA GLY A 241 -22.37 -2.23 -6.05
C GLY A 241 -21.34 -1.79 -5.01
N ASN A 242 -21.01 -2.60 -4.00
CA ASN A 242 -19.89 -2.31 -3.12
C ASN A 242 -18.57 -2.57 -3.87
N SER A 243 -17.56 -1.77 -3.55
CA SER A 243 -16.32 -1.72 -4.32
C SER A 243 -15.09 -1.62 -3.43
N ALA A 244 -13.98 -2.19 -3.89
CA ALA A 244 -12.66 -1.97 -3.31
C ALA A 244 -11.61 -1.85 -4.41
N SER A 245 -10.51 -1.15 -4.12
CA SER A 245 -9.39 -0.99 -5.04
C SER A 245 -8.06 -1.32 -4.37
N THR A 246 -7.10 -1.76 -5.16
CA THR A 246 -5.71 -1.85 -4.72
C THR A 246 -5.12 -0.45 -4.52
N SER A 247 -3.98 -0.35 -3.83
CA SER A 247 -3.14 0.84 -3.94
C SER A 247 -2.57 0.96 -5.36
N ASP A 248 -2.12 2.15 -5.74
CA ASP A 248 -1.36 2.32 -6.98
C ASP A 248 0.04 1.72 -6.83
N ARG A 249 0.53 1.11 -7.92
CA ARG A 249 1.93 0.69 -8.06
C ARG A 249 2.51 1.22 -9.36
N THR A 250 3.80 1.47 -9.35
CA THR A 250 4.56 1.92 -10.52
C THR A 250 5.53 0.84 -11.00
N LEU A 251 5.72 0.72 -12.32
CA LEU A 251 6.73 -0.11 -12.95
C LEU A 251 7.41 0.69 -14.06
N LYS A 252 8.74 0.84 -13.99
CA LYS A 252 9.53 1.50 -15.03
C LYS A 252 9.98 0.47 -16.06
N LEU A 253 9.53 0.64 -17.29
CA LEU A 253 9.99 -0.16 -18.43
C LEU A 253 11.20 0.49 -19.09
N ILE A 254 12.23 -0.30 -19.31
CA ILE A 254 13.46 0.07 -20.02
C ILE A 254 13.76 -0.95 -21.12
N SER A 255 14.52 -0.58 -22.13
CA SER A 255 15.01 -1.50 -23.17
C SER A 255 16.38 -2.08 -22.81
N SER A 256 16.83 -3.05 -23.61
CA SER A 256 18.22 -3.50 -23.54
C SER A 256 19.16 -2.39 -24.00
N CYS A 257 20.32 -2.28 -23.36
CA CYS A 257 21.40 -1.43 -23.84
C CYS A 257 21.87 -1.84 -25.25
N LEU A 258 21.61 -3.08 -25.70
CA LEU A 258 21.92 -3.56 -27.04
C LEU A 258 20.86 -3.20 -28.10
N ASP A 259 19.66 -2.78 -27.68
CA ASP A 259 18.63 -2.26 -28.59
C ASP A 259 18.89 -0.78 -28.94
N LEU A 260 19.77 -0.12 -28.19
CA LEU A 260 20.22 1.23 -28.51
C LEU A 260 21.02 1.22 -29.82
N SER A 261 20.63 2.07 -30.77
CA SER A 261 21.32 2.22 -32.05
C SER A 261 22.83 2.51 -31.95
N THR A 262 23.29 3.00 -30.80
CA THR A 262 24.69 3.30 -30.49
C THR A 262 25.48 2.11 -29.96
N CYS A 263 24.86 0.96 -29.72
CA CYS A 263 25.48 -0.14 -29.00
C CYS A 263 25.27 -1.46 -29.74
N THR A 264 26.36 -1.93 -30.37
CA THR A 264 26.43 -3.23 -31.04
C THR A 264 27.64 -3.98 -30.51
N GLN A 265 27.51 -5.28 -30.27
CA GLN A 265 28.65 -6.10 -29.81
C GLN A 265 29.84 -5.99 -30.78
N GLY A 266 31.04 -5.89 -30.23
CA GLY A 266 32.30 -5.71 -30.94
C GLY A 266 32.57 -4.28 -31.42
N SER A 267 31.63 -3.35 -31.27
CA SER A 267 31.76 -1.95 -31.68
C SER A 267 31.85 -1.00 -30.49
N SER A 268 32.06 0.29 -30.76
CA SER A 268 32.03 1.33 -29.74
C SER A 268 30.58 1.55 -29.28
N CYS A 269 30.34 1.57 -27.98
CA CYS A 269 29.03 1.78 -27.38
C CYS A 269 29.02 3.00 -26.45
N THR A 270 27.98 3.82 -26.57
CA THR A 270 27.70 4.93 -25.66
C THR A 270 26.29 4.81 -25.12
N ILE A 271 26.18 4.69 -23.79
CA ILE A 271 24.92 4.54 -23.06
C ILE A 271 24.57 5.89 -22.42
N ASN A 272 23.48 6.50 -22.90
CA ASN A 272 22.98 7.80 -22.39
C ASN A 272 21.60 7.71 -21.73
N ASN A 273 20.91 6.57 -21.86
CA ASN A 273 19.61 6.31 -21.25
C ASN A 273 19.74 5.08 -20.35
N ASN A 274 18.90 5.02 -19.31
CA ASN A 274 18.83 3.85 -18.46
C ASN A 274 18.39 2.63 -19.27
N CYS A 275 19.10 1.52 -19.14
CA CYS A 275 18.85 0.32 -19.95
C CYS A 275 19.27 -0.95 -19.20
N SER A 276 18.82 -2.10 -19.69
CA SER A 276 19.22 -3.39 -19.15
C SER A 276 20.41 -3.98 -19.89
N LEU A 277 21.40 -4.49 -19.16
CA LEU A 277 22.52 -5.24 -19.72
C LEU A 277 22.93 -6.35 -18.77
N HIS A 278 22.90 -7.58 -19.26
CA HIS A 278 23.38 -8.74 -18.52
C HIS A 278 23.98 -9.75 -19.50
N SER A 279 24.82 -10.65 -19.01
CA SER A 279 25.54 -11.64 -19.83
C SER A 279 24.61 -12.44 -20.76
N GLY A 280 23.42 -12.82 -20.31
CA GLY A 280 22.46 -13.56 -21.15
C GLY A 280 21.91 -12.81 -22.38
N LEU A 281 22.14 -11.49 -22.51
CA LEU A 281 21.82 -10.73 -23.74
C LEU A 281 22.97 -10.77 -24.76
N CYS A 282 24.15 -11.23 -24.31
CA CYS A 282 25.38 -11.15 -25.06
C CYS A 282 25.82 -12.50 -25.62
N THR A 283 26.64 -12.49 -26.68
CA THR A 283 27.11 -13.73 -27.31
C THR A 283 28.01 -14.48 -26.33
N ASN A 284 27.78 -15.79 -26.16
CA ASN A 284 28.55 -16.63 -25.23
C ASN A 284 28.62 -16.09 -23.78
N ASN A 285 27.59 -15.35 -23.33
CA ASN A 285 27.55 -14.72 -22.01
C ASN A 285 28.63 -13.63 -21.77
N LEU A 286 29.22 -13.10 -22.84
CA LEU A 286 30.27 -12.07 -22.79
C LEU A 286 29.87 -10.86 -23.63
N CYS A 287 29.70 -9.70 -22.99
CA CYS A 287 29.36 -8.46 -23.66
C CYS A 287 30.63 -7.78 -24.17
N GLU A 288 30.94 -8.02 -25.45
CA GLU A 288 32.15 -7.51 -26.07
C GLU A 288 31.93 -6.13 -26.69
N PHE A 289 32.84 -5.18 -26.45
CA PHE A 289 32.83 -3.84 -27.06
C PHE A 289 34.26 -3.40 -27.44
N SER A 290 34.43 -2.57 -28.47
CA SER A 290 35.73 -1.95 -28.75
C SER A 290 36.03 -0.78 -27.79
N SER A 291 34.98 -0.09 -27.34
CA SER A 291 35.02 0.92 -26.29
C SER A 291 33.62 1.09 -25.68
N LEU A 292 33.51 1.41 -24.39
CA LEU A 292 32.22 1.60 -23.72
C LEU A 292 32.23 2.89 -22.91
N THR A 293 31.26 3.77 -23.17
CA THR A 293 31.02 4.99 -22.39
C THR A 293 29.66 4.91 -21.71
N ILE A 294 29.63 5.09 -20.39
CA ILE A 294 28.41 4.99 -19.59
C ILE A 294 28.10 6.36 -18.97
N ASN A 295 26.92 6.90 -19.29
CA ASN A 295 26.39 8.18 -18.82
C ASN A 295 24.93 8.04 -18.32
N ALA A 296 24.55 6.85 -17.90
CA ALA A 296 23.26 6.51 -17.35
C ALA A 296 23.38 5.27 -16.47
N ILE A 297 22.26 4.79 -15.93
CA ILE A 297 22.24 3.60 -15.08
C ILE A 297 22.02 2.35 -15.93
N VAL A 298 22.95 1.41 -15.84
CA VAL A 298 22.85 0.08 -16.43
C VAL A 298 22.36 -0.90 -15.37
N TYR A 299 21.22 -1.52 -15.60
CA TYR A 299 20.66 -2.53 -14.69
C TYR A 299 20.93 -3.94 -15.20
N THR A 300 21.47 -4.82 -14.36
CA THR A 300 21.54 -6.25 -14.73
C THR A 300 20.20 -6.96 -14.54
N LEU A 301 19.27 -6.32 -13.81
CA LEU A 301 17.97 -6.87 -13.44
C LEU A 301 18.11 -8.21 -12.72
N TYR A 302 17.02 -8.97 -12.63
CA TYR A 302 16.93 -10.11 -11.72
C TYR A 302 16.72 -11.45 -12.45
N ASP A 303 17.35 -12.51 -11.96
CA ASP A 303 17.10 -13.88 -12.39
C ASP A 303 15.78 -14.43 -11.79
N SER A 304 15.46 -15.69 -12.09
CA SER A 304 14.26 -16.36 -11.55
C SER A 304 14.28 -16.50 -10.02
N ASN A 305 15.48 -16.55 -9.43
CA ASN A 305 15.72 -16.64 -7.99
C ASN A 305 15.82 -15.26 -7.33
N LYS A 306 15.56 -14.19 -8.09
CA LYS A 306 15.58 -12.80 -7.66
C LYS A 306 16.98 -12.25 -7.37
N ASN A 307 18.04 -12.98 -7.71
CA ASN A 307 19.39 -12.47 -7.65
C ASN A 307 19.65 -11.48 -8.78
N GLY A 308 20.55 -10.52 -8.58
CA GLY A 308 21.09 -9.71 -9.65
C GLY A 308 21.70 -10.62 -10.72
N ARG A 309 21.39 -10.38 -12.00
CA ARG A 309 22.00 -11.18 -13.06
C ARG A 309 23.47 -10.84 -13.20
N ASN A 310 24.24 -11.80 -13.68
CA ASN A 310 25.65 -11.61 -13.96
C ASN A 310 25.84 -10.76 -15.22
N LEU A 311 26.90 -9.96 -15.22
CA LEU A 311 27.32 -9.17 -16.36
C LEU A 311 28.83 -9.29 -16.52
N SER A 312 29.26 -9.88 -17.63
CA SER A 312 30.66 -9.92 -18.06
C SER A 312 30.85 -8.97 -19.23
N ILE A 313 31.66 -7.93 -19.05
CA ILE A 313 32.04 -6.97 -20.08
C ILE A 313 33.48 -7.25 -20.50
N ASN A 314 33.74 -7.33 -21.80
CA ASN A 314 35.08 -7.44 -22.35
C ASN A 314 35.35 -6.33 -23.36
N ILE A 315 36.42 -5.57 -23.15
CA ILE A 315 36.84 -4.53 -24.10
C ILE A 315 37.94 -5.10 -25.00
N THR A 316 37.66 -5.35 -26.28
CA THR A 316 38.40 -6.33 -27.10
C THR A 316 39.52 -5.81 -28.00
N THR A 317 39.56 -4.54 -28.39
CA THR A 317 40.48 -4.10 -29.48
C THR A 317 41.31 -2.86 -29.14
N ASN A 318 42.63 -3.08 -29.17
CA ASN A 318 43.76 -2.15 -29.10
C ASN A 318 44.09 -1.62 -30.51
N THR A 319 44.36 -0.32 -30.62
CA THR A 319 45.41 0.25 -31.50
C THR A 319 45.64 1.75 -31.22
N THR A 320 44.76 2.45 -30.48
CA THR A 320 45.02 3.85 -30.10
C THR A 320 44.49 4.35 -28.75
N ARG A 321 43.63 3.59 -28.03
CA ARG A 321 43.17 3.77 -26.61
C ARG A 321 41.81 3.07 -26.43
N SER A 322 41.76 1.81 -26.01
CA SER A 322 40.49 1.16 -25.63
C SER A 322 40.07 1.67 -24.25
N ARG A 323 38.84 2.19 -24.12
CA ARG A 323 38.40 2.84 -22.88
C ARG A 323 37.03 2.35 -22.45
N LEU A 324 36.94 1.90 -21.20
CA LEU A 324 35.70 1.92 -20.43
C LEU A 324 35.69 3.23 -19.64
N THR A 325 34.72 4.09 -19.92
CA THR A 325 34.63 5.44 -19.35
C THR A 325 33.28 5.63 -18.67
N PHE A 326 33.32 6.05 -17.41
CA PHE A 326 32.13 6.51 -16.68
C PHE A 326 32.08 8.05 -16.69
N LEU A 327 30.95 8.60 -17.14
CA LEU A 327 30.62 10.01 -17.00
C LEU A 327 29.88 10.24 -15.67
N SER A 328 29.43 11.47 -15.40
CA SER A 328 28.87 11.86 -14.09
C SER A 328 27.68 11.02 -13.63
N ASN A 329 26.93 10.45 -14.57
CA ASN A 329 25.74 9.63 -14.30
C ASN A 329 25.98 8.14 -14.56
N GLY A 330 27.22 7.73 -14.78
CA GLY A 330 27.54 6.35 -15.13
C GLY A 330 27.44 5.43 -13.92
N GLU A 331 26.47 4.52 -13.95
CA GLU A 331 26.26 3.52 -12.90
C GLU A 331 26.06 2.12 -13.50
N ILE A 332 26.59 1.09 -12.86
CA ILE A 332 26.18 -0.30 -13.10
C ILE A 332 25.59 -0.87 -11.81
N ASN A 333 24.32 -1.24 -11.87
CA ASN A 333 23.56 -1.82 -10.77
C ASN A 333 23.35 -3.32 -11.01
N PHE A 334 24.01 -4.13 -10.18
CA PHE A 334 23.92 -5.58 -10.17
C PHE A 334 23.39 -6.11 -8.83
N ALA A 335 22.56 -5.30 -8.16
CA ALA A 335 21.96 -5.63 -6.87
C ALA A 335 20.95 -6.78 -6.95
N GLY A 336 20.72 -7.43 -5.81
CA GLY A 336 19.65 -8.41 -5.65
C GLY A 336 18.29 -7.76 -5.41
N LYS A 337 17.21 -8.44 -5.79
CA LYS A 337 15.86 -7.91 -5.61
C LYS A 337 15.49 -7.90 -4.13
N ASN A 338 14.90 -6.80 -3.66
CA ASN A 338 14.27 -6.78 -2.34
C ASN A 338 13.13 -7.80 -2.29
N ALA A 339 12.80 -8.29 -1.08
CA ALA A 339 11.75 -9.28 -0.77
C ALA A 339 10.54 -8.67 -0.04
N THR A 340 10.50 -7.35 0.17
CA THR A 340 9.32 -6.56 0.58
C THR A 340 8.16 -6.59 -0.43
N THR A 341 8.20 -7.57 -1.32
CA THR A 341 7.84 -7.49 -2.73
C THR A 341 7.32 -8.83 -3.27
N ILE A 342 7.42 -9.90 -2.47
CA ILE A 342 7.03 -11.28 -2.85
C ILE A 342 5.94 -11.83 -1.90
N GLY A 343 5.77 -11.18 -0.75
CA GLY A 343 4.90 -11.60 0.36
C GLY A 343 5.71 -11.72 1.65
N SER A 344 5.05 -11.58 2.82
CA SER A 344 5.68 -11.79 4.12
C SER A 344 6.34 -13.17 4.18
N GLY A 345 7.59 -13.27 4.63
CA GLY A 345 8.28 -14.56 4.71
C GLY A 345 9.28 -14.84 3.59
N SER A 346 9.60 -13.88 2.72
CA SER A 346 10.48 -14.08 1.56
C SER A 346 11.92 -13.60 1.79
N SER A 347 12.90 -14.32 1.24
CA SER A 347 14.32 -13.91 1.28
C SER A 347 14.65 -12.91 0.17
N GLY A 348 15.49 -11.92 0.47
CA GLY A 348 16.03 -11.00 -0.53
C GLY A 348 17.01 -11.72 -1.46
N GLY A 349 17.06 -11.31 -2.72
CA GLY A 349 18.01 -11.85 -3.69
C GLY A 349 19.44 -11.41 -3.41
N HIS A 350 20.41 -12.17 -3.88
CA HIS A 350 21.82 -11.81 -3.80
C HIS A 350 22.21 -10.87 -4.95
N GLY A 351 23.19 -10.00 -4.75
CA GLY A 351 23.84 -9.30 -5.85
C GLY A 351 24.49 -10.29 -6.82
N GLY A 352 24.52 -9.93 -8.10
CA GLY A 352 25.15 -10.73 -9.15
C GLY A 352 26.68 -10.64 -9.15
N THR A 353 27.27 -11.22 -10.18
CA THR A 353 28.68 -11.02 -10.52
C THR A 353 28.82 -10.01 -11.65
N LEU A 354 29.51 -8.91 -11.38
CA LEU A 354 29.98 -7.97 -12.39
C LEU A 354 31.45 -8.24 -12.67
N ASN A 355 31.76 -8.72 -13.88
CA ASN A 355 33.11 -8.98 -14.35
C ASN A 355 33.46 -8.00 -15.47
N ILE A 356 34.53 -7.23 -15.31
CA ILE A 356 34.96 -6.21 -16.28
C ILE A 356 36.38 -6.53 -16.72
N SER A 357 36.58 -6.87 -17.99
CA SER A 357 37.90 -7.05 -18.60
C SER A 357 38.24 -5.86 -19.48
N VAL A 358 39.35 -5.18 -19.15
CA VAL A 358 39.82 -3.95 -19.82
C VAL A 358 41.34 -4.01 -20.05
N PRO A 359 41.81 -4.03 -21.32
CA PRO A 359 43.23 -4.19 -21.61
C PRO A 359 44.06 -2.93 -21.31
N ASP A 360 43.55 -1.73 -21.55
CA ASP A 360 44.34 -0.48 -21.41
C ASP A 360 44.00 0.31 -20.13
N LEU A 361 43.09 1.28 -20.21
CA LEU A 361 42.83 2.26 -19.16
C LEU A 361 41.40 2.10 -18.63
N PHE A 362 41.29 1.78 -17.35
CA PHE A 362 40.03 1.86 -16.62
C PHE A 362 39.92 3.22 -15.92
N ASN A 363 39.12 4.14 -16.49
CA ASN A 363 38.87 5.43 -15.86
C ASN A 363 37.71 5.34 -14.87
N THR A 364 38.04 5.10 -13.60
CA THR A 364 37.09 4.89 -12.50
C THR A 364 36.61 6.16 -11.81
N THR A 365 37.10 7.34 -12.22
CA THR A 365 36.89 8.58 -11.45
C THR A 365 35.41 8.88 -11.18
N ASN A 366 34.51 8.49 -12.08
CA ASN A 366 33.05 8.62 -11.90
C ASN A 366 32.32 7.27 -11.91
N ALA A 367 33.03 6.16 -11.74
CA ALA A 367 32.40 4.84 -11.79
C ALA A 367 31.59 4.59 -10.52
N ASP A 368 30.26 4.52 -10.66
CA ASP A 368 29.38 4.04 -9.59
C ASP A 368 28.99 2.58 -9.86
N LEU A 369 29.43 1.67 -9.00
CA LEU A 369 29.23 0.23 -9.16
C LEU A 369 28.52 -0.29 -7.92
N ILE A 370 27.26 -0.70 -8.09
CA ILE A 370 26.36 -1.01 -6.98
C ILE A 370 25.97 -2.49 -7.00
N GLY A 371 26.50 -3.22 -6.02
CA GLY A 371 26.17 -4.61 -5.73
C GLY A 371 25.60 -4.70 -4.32
N ILE A 372 24.31 -4.41 -4.15
CA ILE A 372 23.66 -4.50 -2.84
C ILE A 372 22.79 -5.75 -2.77
N GLY A 373 22.87 -6.48 -1.65
CA GLY A 373 21.94 -7.57 -1.41
C GLY A 373 20.49 -7.09 -1.22
N GLY A 374 19.54 -7.86 -1.71
CA GLY A 374 18.12 -7.58 -1.52
C GLY A 374 17.70 -7.66 -0.06
N TYR A 375 16.77 -6.81 0.34
CA TYR A 375 16.17 -6.81 1.68
C TYR A 375 15.30 -8.06 1.90
N SER A 376 15.41 -8.73 3.06
CA SER A 376 14.59 -9.91 3.39
C SER A 376 13.39 -9.57 4.28
N THR A 377 12.20 -10.11 3.96
CA THR A 377 11.01 -10.05 4.85
C THR A 377 10.80 -11.32 5.66
N ALA A 378 11.59 -12.37 5.40
CA ALA A 378 11.55 -13.60 6.17
C ALA A 378 12.09 -13.39 7.59
N SER A 379 11.32 -13.84 8.59
CA SER A 379 11.77 -13.85 9.97
C SER A 379 13.03 -14.69 10.11
N SER A 380 14.04 -14.20 10.83
CA SER A 380 15.32 -14.88 11.11
C SER A 380 16.23 -15.17 9.91
N ILE A 381 15.93 -14.60 8.73
CA ILE A 381 16.80 -14.69 7.55
C ILE A 381 17.51 -13.35 7.34
N THR A 382 18.81 -13.40 7.08
CA THR A 382 19.60 -12.23 6.69
C THR A 382 19.15 -11.70 5.32
N GLY A 383 19.45 -10.44 4.98
CA GLY A 383 19.32 -10.00 3.59
C GLY A 383 20.30 -10.73 2.66
N GLY A 384 20.15 -10.49 1.36
CA GLY A 384 21.05 -11.03 0.35
C GLY A 384 22.49 -10.52 0.48
N THR A 385 23.42 -11.11 -0.23
CA THR A 385 24.82 -10.69 -0.26
C THR A 385 25.04 -9.59 -1.29
N GLY A 386 26.09 -8.77 -1.15
CA GLY A 386 26.42 -7.70 -2.11
C GLY A 386 27.03 -8.17 -3.44
N GLY A 387 26.98 -9.46 -3.76
CA GLY A 387 27.54 -10.01 -5.00
C GLY A 387 29.07 -9.94 -5.10
N THR A 388 29.58 -10.00 -6.32
CA THR A 388 31.02 -9.93 -6.62
C THR A 388 31.29 -8.92 -7.73
N LEU A 389 32.22 -8.01 -7.49
CA LEU A 389 32.81 -7.16 -8.52
C LEU A 389 34.23 -7.65 -8.79
N GLN A 390 34.47 -8.09 -10.02
CA GLN A 390 35.79 -8.48 -10.51
C GLN A 390 36.22 -7.55 -11.64
N ILE A 391 37.42 -6.99 -11.51
CA ILE A 391 38.04 -6.14 -12.51
C ILE A 391 39.30 -6.86 -12.99
N ASN A 392 39.27 -7.34 -14.22
CA ASN A 392 40.43 -7.87 -14.93
C ASN A 392 41.06 -6.76 -15.76
N PHE A 393 42.35 -6.53 -15.57
CA PHE A 393 43.05 -5.43 -16.22
C PHE A 393 44.46 -5.83 -16.65
N HIS A 394 44.93 -5.26 -17.76
CA HIS A 394 46.29 -5.48 -18.25
C HIS A 394 47.15 -4.22 -18.06
N GLY A 395 46.56 -3.02 -18.22
CA GLY A 395 47.22 -1.71 -18.07
C GLY A 395 47.03 -1.02 -16.70
N LEU A 396 46.92 0.31 -16.69
CA LEU A 396 46.77 1.11 -15.46
C LEU A 396 45.29 1.25 -15.06
N ILE A 397 44.97 0.97 -13.79
CA ILE A 397 43.69 1.33 -13.18
C ILE A 397 43.85 2.67 -12.46
N ARG A 398 43.01 3.66 -12.79
CA ARG A 398 42.82 4.78 -11.87
C ARG A 398 42.16 4.24 -10.62
N ASN A 399 42.78 4.42 -9.45
CA ASN A 399 42.16 3.96 -8.21
C ASN A 399 40.87 4.73 -7.96
N PHE A 400 39.88 4.09 -7.35
CA PHE A 400 38.66 4.76 -6.91
C PHE A 400 39.05 5.90 -5.96
N THR A 401 38.64 7.13 -6.26
CA THR A 401 38.87 8.28 -5.37
C THR A 401 38.21 8.00 -4.01
N LEU A 402 38.97 8.16 -2.92
CA LEU A 402 38.48 7.98 -1.54
C LEU A 402 37.31 8.94 -1.28
N GLY A 403 36.11 8.42 -1.05
CA GLY A 403 34.92 9.23 -0.75
C GLY A 403 33.63 8.71 -1.40
N THR A 404 33.38 9.12 -2.65
CA THR A 404 32.07 8.93 -3.33
C THR A 404 32.09 7.97 -4.51
N SER A 405 33.26 7.47 -4.91
CA SER A 405 33.47 6.69 -6.14
C SER A 405 33.95 5.27 -5.85
N SER A 406 33.89 4.79 -4.61
CA SER A 406 34.18 3.38 -4.29
C SER A 406 32.95 2.52 -4.59
N PRO A 407 33.10 1.29 -5.11
CA PRO A 407 31.98 0.38 -5.33
C PRO A 407 31.16 0.17 -4.05
N ASN A 408 29.85 0.26 -4.17
CA ASN A 408 28.93 0.01 -3.07
C ASN A 408 28.51 -1.46 -3.07
N LEU A 409 29.25 -2.28 -2.33
CA LEU A 409 29.04 -3.73 -2.23
C LEU A 409 28.38 -4.13 -0.90
N GLY A 410 27.26 -3.50 -0.56
CA GLY A 410 26.56 -3.71 0.72
C GLY A 410 25.82 -5.04 0.83
N GLY A 411 25.73 -5.60 2.03
CA GLY A 411 24.78 -6.67 2.32
C GLY A 411 23.36 -6.11 2.45
N GLY A 412 22.35 -6.89 2.07
CA GLY A 412 20.95 -6.51 2.20
C GLY A 412 20.48 -6.50 3.66
N GLY A 413 19.56 -5.61 4.01
CA GLY A 413 18.92 -5.61 5.33
C GLY A 413 17.87 -6.72 5.49
N SER A 414 17.26 -6.82 6.66
CA SER A 414 16.10 -7.67 6.88
C SER A 414 15.13 -7.11 7.92
N ALA A 415 13.89 -7.60 7.90
CA ALA A 415 12.88 -7.26 8.89
C ALA A 415 13.27 -7.66 10.32
N SER A 416 14.19 -8.62 10.48
CA SER A 416 14.77 -8.98 11.78
C SER A 416 16.00 -8.17 12.15
N SER A 417 16.27 -7.05 11.47
CA SER A 417 17.46 -6.20 11.67
C SER A 417 18.79 -6.95 11.49
N LEU A 418 18.78 -8.03 10.70
CA LEU A 418 19.97 -8.77 10.31
C LEU A 418 20.43 -8.31 8.92
N TYR A 419 21.74 -8.33 8.69
CA TYR A 419 22.32 -7.89 7.44
C TYR A 419 22.95 -9.09 6.71
N GLY A 420 22.81 -9.13 5.40
CA GLY A 420 23.56 -10.02 4.54
C GLY A 420 25.05 -9.68 4.56
N THR A 421 25.87 -10.57 3.99
CA THR A 421 27.30 -10.30 3.89
C THR A 421 27.57 -9.24 2.83
N PRO A 422 28.46 -8.26 3.11
CA PRO A 422 28.99 -7.39 2.06
C PRO A 422 29.54 -8.20 0.89
N GLY A 423 29.44 -7.63 -0.31
CA GLY A 423 29.99 -8.20 -1.52
C GLY A 423 31.52 -8.14 -1.54
N ARG A 424 32.11 -8.82 -2.52
CA ARG A 424 33.56 -8.95 -2.66
C ARG A 424 34.04 -8.16 -3.87
N LEU A 425 35.09 -7.37 -3.67
CA LEU A 425 35.85 -6.72 -4.74
C LEU A 425 37.12 -7.55 -5.02
N ILE A 426 37.34 -7.90 -6.29
CA ILE A 426 38.49 -8.65 -6.77
C ILE A 426 39.16 -7.83 -7.86
N TYR A 427 40.44 -7.55 -7.66
CA TYR A 427 41.33 -7.06 -8.72
C TYR A 427 42.12 -8.26 -9.23
N ASP A 428 42.00 -8.55 -10.51
CA ASP A 428 42.74 -9.61 -11.17
C ASP A 428 43.57 -8.98 -12.29
N LYS A 429 44.88 -9.11 -12.19
CA LYS A 429 45.77 -8.52 -13.18
C LYS A 429 46.17 -9.61 -14.16
N ASP A 430 45.87 -9.41 -15.44
CA ASP A 430 46.35 -10.34 -16.46
C ASP A 430 47.86 -10.13 -16.65
N LEU A 431 48.64 -11.10 -16.17
CA LEU A 431 50.10 -11.14 -16.27
C LEU A 431 50.58 -11.84 -17.55
N ASP A 432 49.68 -12.46 -18.34
CA ASP A 432 50.05 -13.40 -19.41
C ASP A 432 50.44 -12.70 -20.73
N THR A 433 50.18 -11.40 -20.89
CA THR A 433 50.44 -10.68 -22.15
C THR A 433 51.39 -9.47 -22.05
N CYS A 434 51.70 -8.98 -20.85
CA CYS A 434 52.73 -7.98 -20.60
C CYS A 434 53.18 -8.04 -19.14
N PRO A 435 54.45 -8.32 -18.82
CA PRO A 435 54.89 -8.55 -17.44
C PRO A 435 55.00 -7.28 -16.57
N ARG A 436 54.40 -6.14 -16.96
CA ARG A 436 54.70 -4.85 -16.33
C ARG A 436 53.64 -4.30 -15.39
N ASP A 437 54.08 -3.99 -14.16
CA ASP A 437 53.26 -3.51 -13.05
C ASP A 437 53.70 -2.15 -12.51
N ALA A 438 52.75 -1.23 -12.37
CA ALA A 438 52.94 -0.02 -11.58
C ALA A 438 52.70 -0.29 -10.08
N ASP A 439 52.09 -1.42 -9.73
CA ASP A 439 52.08 -2.02 -8.40
C ASP A 439 53.21 -3.05 -8.31
N VAL A 440 54.43 -2.55 -8.15
CA VAL A 440 55.63 -3.39 -8.01
C VAL A 440 55.53 -4.27 -6.74
N SER A 441 54.68 -3.88 -5.77
CA SER A 441 54.46 -4.58 -4.52
C SER A 441 53.55 -5.82 -4.63
N GLY A 442 52.75 -5.92 -5.70
CA GLY A 442 51.83 -7.03 -5.96
C GLY A 442 50.66 -7.10 -4.96
N ASP A 443 50.29 -5.99 -4.32
CA ASP A 443 49.21 -5.94 -3.32
C ASP A 443 47.84 -5.51 -3.90
N GLY A 444 47.78 -5.34 -5.22
CA GLY A 444 46.65 -4.89 -6.00
C GLY A 444 46.44 -3.36 -5.95
N ARG A 445 47.41 -2.57 -5.47
CA ARG A 445 47.30 -1.11 -5.31
C ARG A 445 48.61 -0.41 -5.70
N ILE A 446 48.49 0.77 -6.31
CA ILE A 446 49.65 1.64 -6.59
C ILE A 446 49.80 2.63 -5.43
N ASP A 447 50.78 2.42 -4.54
CA ASP A 447 51.09 3.30 -3.42
C ASP A 447 52.46 4.01 -3.55
N PHE A 448 52.53 5.23 -3.00
CA PHE A 448 53.70 6.11 -3.17
C PHE A 448 54.95 5.59 -2.45
N LEU A 449 54.77 4.91 -1.31
CA LEU A 449 55.89 4.57 -0.44
C LEU A 449 56.60 3.30 -0.89
N ARG A 450 55.88 2.37 -1.53
CA ARG A 450 56.40 1.07 -1.95
C ARG A 450 56.62 0.98 -3.45
N ASP A 451 55.69 1.50 -4.27
CA ASP A 451 55.78 1.31 -5.72
C ASP A 451 56.53 2.44 -6.41
N VAL A 452 56.18 3.70 -6.09
CA VAL A 452 56.78 4.87 -6.75
C VAL A 452 58.26 5.05 -6.39
N LEU A 453 58.65 4.81 -5.13
CA LEU A 453 60.06 4.84 -4.72
C LEU A 453 60.87 3.69 -5.35
N SER A 454 60.27 2.52 -5.57
CA SER A 454 60.93 1.39 -6.24
C SER A 454 61.13 1.65 -7.73
N ILE A 455 60.15 2.31 -8.39
CA ILE A 455 60.25 2.74 -9.78
C ILE A 455 61.30 3.86 -9.91
N LEU A 456 61.26 4.89 -9.05
CA LEU A 456 62.24 6.00 -9.05
C LEU A 456 63.68 5.53 -8.76
N ALA A 457 63.85 4.56 -7.86
CA ALA A 457 65.17 3.99 -7.57
C ALA A 457 65.75 3.18 -8.75
N SER A 458 64.88 2.71 -9.65
CA SER A 458 65.27 1.90 -10.81
C SER A 458 65.55 2.72 -12.08
N TYR A 459 65.12 4.00 -12.15
CA TYR A 459 65.22 4.86 -13.35
C TYR A 459 65.89 6.21 -13.12
N ASN A 460 67.10 6.19 -12.56
CA ASN A 460 67.92 7.39 -12.54
C ASN A 460 68.64 7.53 -13.89
N ASP A 461 68.07 8.33 -14.80
CA ASP A 461 68.64 8.86 -16.07
C ASP A 461 68.27 8.13 -17.38
N VAL A 462 67.25 8.65 -18.09
CA VAL A 462 66.77 8.16 -19.40
C VAL A 462 67.05 9.15 -20.53
N THR A 463 68.31 9.50 -20.74
CA THR A 463 68.68 10.27 -21.96
C THR A 463 69.44 9.47 -23.00
N GLU A 464 70.15 8.39 -22.65
CA GLU A 464 70.84 7.53 -23.64
C GLU A 464 71.01 6.08 -23.12
N GLU A 465 69.94 5.28 -23.02
CA GLU A 465 70.09 3.84 -22.75
C GLU A 465 70.10 3.03 -24.04
N LEU A 466 71.24 2.37 -24.30
CA LEU A 466 71.45 1.37 -25.35
C LEU A 466 70.98 -0.04 -24.93
N ASP A 467 70.54 -0.19 -23.69
CA ASP A 467 70.00 -1.43 -23.13
C ASP A 467 68.47 -1.34 -23.11
N PHE A 468 67.85 -1.45 -24.29
CA PHE A 468 66.41 -1.62 -24.40
C PHE A 468 66.02 -2.95 -23.76
N ASP A 469 65.42 -2.87 -22.57
CA ASP A 469 64.75 -4.01 -21.95
C ASP A 469 63.25 -3.92 -22.26
N GLU A 470 62.79 -4.88 -23.06
CA GLU A 470 61.38 -5.11 -23.42
C GLU A 470 60.50 -5.32 -22.17
N ASN A 471 61.10 -5.41 -20.99
CA ASN A 471 60.46 -5.33 -19.70
C ASN A 471 60.09 -3.90 -19.23
N TYR A 472 60.22 -2.82 -20.05
CA TYR A 472 59.89 -1.42 -19.62
C TYR A 472 58.94 -0.49 -20.46
N ASP A 473 58.46 -0.88 -21.64
CA ASP A 473 57.37 -0.28 -22.45
C ASP A 473 55.92 -0.54 -21.92
N ILE A 474 55.18 0.49 -21.50
CA ILE A 474 53.86 0.37 -20.82
C ILE A 474 52.70 0.08 -21.79
N ASN A 475 52.82 0.46 -23.06
CA ASN A 475 51.73 0.35 -24.04
C ASN A 475 51.99 -0.74 -25.11
N CYS A 476 53.10 -1.45 -24.99
CA CYS A 476 53.57 -2.51 -25.89
C CYS A 476 53.81 -2.01 -27.33
N ASP A 477 54.18 -0.75 -27.54
CA ASP A 477 54.48 -0.15 -28.84
C ASP A 477 55.95 -0.30 -29.30
N GLY A 478 56.77 -0.97 -28.50
CA GLY A 478 58.20 -1.19 -28.70
C GLY A 478 59.05 0.03 -28.35
N LYS A 479 58.54 1.03 -27.62
CA LYS A 479 59.26 2.24 -27.22
C LYS A 479 58.92 2.61 -25.78
N ILE A 480 59.92 3.14 -25.07
CA ILE A 480 59.72 3.80 -23.77
C ILE A 480 59.75 5.29 -24.04
N ASN A 481 58.68 6.01 -23.70
CA ASN A 481 58.63 7.45 -23.94
C ASN A 481 58.36 8.25 -22.65
N VAL A 482 58.81 9.51 -22.63
CA VAL A 482 58.65 10.43 -21.50
C VAL A 482 57.17 10.62 -21.11
N VAL A 483 56.22 10.36 -22.02
CA VAL A 483 54.78 10.45 -21.77
C VAL A 483 54.28 9.30 -20.87
N GLU A 484 54.92 8.14 -20.92
CA GLU A 484 54.64 6.99 -20.05
C GLU A 484 55.14 7.22 -18.62
N LEU A 485 56.38 7.69 -18.46
CA LEU A 485 56.95 8.13 -17.17
C LEU A 485 56.21 9.36 -16.59
N ALA A 486 55.86 10.33 -17.43
CA ALA A 486 55.12 11.52 -17.01
C ALA A 486 53.67 11.21 -16.64
N ARG A 487 53.05 10.11 -17.12
CA ARG A 487 51.69 9.71 -16.72
C ARG A 487 51.64 9.07 -15.35
N VAL A 488 52.65 8.28 -14.99
CA VAL A 488 52.86 7.79 -13.63
C VAL A 488 53.10 8.97 -12.68
N GLY A 489 53.83 10.01 -13.13
CA GLY A 489 54.04 11.25 -12.38
C GLY A 489 52.85 12.22 -12.32
N PHE A 490 52.04 12.34 -13.39
CA PHE A 490 50.91 13.29 -13.45
C PHE A 490 49.77 12.92 -12.50
N GLU A 491 49.59 11.64 -12.18
CA GLU A 491 48.63 11.21 -11.16
C GLU A 491 49.09 11.51 -9.73
N TYR A 492 50.36 11.89 -9.53
CA TYR A 492 50.87 12.41 -8.26
C TYR A 492 50.64 13.91 -8.10
N GLU A 493 50.82 14.72 -9.15
CA GLU A 493 50.64 16.18 -9.04
C GLU A 493 49.17 16.63 -8.98
N THR A 494 48.22 15.79 -9.36
CA THR A 494 46.78 16.06 -9.16
C THR A 494 46.19 15.47 -7.87
N ARG A 495 47.01 14.87 -6.99
CA ARG A 495 46.59 14.40 -5.66
C ARG A 495 46.52 15.52 -4.63
#